data_AF-A0A2I0TX44-F1
#
_entry.id   AF-A0A2I0TX44-F1
#
_cell.length_a   1.000
_cell.length_b   1.000
_cell.length_c   1.000
_cell.angle_alpha   90.00
_cell.angle_beta   90.00
_cell.angle_gamma   90.00
#
_symmetry.space_group_name_H-M   'P 1'
#
loop_
_entity.id
_entity.type
_entity.pdbx_description
1 polymer ?
#
loop_
_entity_poly.entity_id
_entity_poly.type
_entity_poly.pdbx_seq_one_letter_code
_entity_poly.pdbx_strand_id
1 'polypeptide(L)'
;MQEASGTMANFRLALIQLHVSAVKSGNLQRACGLVREASAKGAKVVALPECFNSPYGTQYFKEYAEKIPGESTQKLSEVARECSIYLIGAYCKVGLGICYDMRFAEMAQVYGQKGCQLLIYPGAFNMTTGPAHWELLQRGRAVDNQVYVATVSPARDEKASYVAWGHSTVVNPWGEVIAKAGAEETVVYTDIDLKKLAEIRQQIPLLSQKRYDLYGIQMKK
;
A
#
# COMPACT_ATOMS: atom_id res chain seq x y z
N MET A 1 26.45 20.60 6.34
CA MET A 1 26.46 19.51 7.33
C MET A 1 25.68 18.35 6.74
N GLN A 2 26.36 17.25 6.41
CA GLN A 2 25.72 16.00 6.01
C GLN A 2 25.04 15.40 7.25
N GLU A 3 23.72 15.26 7.23
CA GLU A 3 23.03 14.40 8.19
C GLU A 3 23.52 12.96 8.01
N ALA A 4 23.84 12.33 9.14
CA ALA A 4 24.34 10.98 9.19
C ALA A 4 23.39 10.02 8.44
N SER A 5 23.94 9.37 7.42
CA SER A 5 23.35 8.23 6.71
C SER A 5 23.17 7.08 7.70
N GLY A 6 22.07 7.09 8.46
CA GLY A 6 21.59 5.90 9.14
C GLY A 6 21.39 4.82 8.08
N THR A 7 22.08 3.68 8.22
CA THR A 7 21.89 2.50 7.38
C THR A 7 20.40 2.24 7.21
N MET A 8 19.88 2.34 5.97
CA MET A 8 18.48 2.09 5.67
C MET A 8 18.15 0.64 6.02
N ALA A 9 17.48 0.44 7.15
CA ALA A 9 17.21 -0.88 7.69
C ALA A 9 16.14 -1.57 6.86
N ASN A 10 16.42 -2.80 6.45
CA ASN A 10 15.42 -3.70 5.90
C ASN A 10 14.30 -3.89 6.93
N PHE A 11 13.06 -3.97 6.49
CA PHE A 11 11.92 -4.12 7.39
C PHE A 11 10.88 -5.07 6.80
N ARG A 12 10.14 -5.76 7.67
CA ARG A 12 9.04 -6.63 7.26
C ARG A 12 7.76 -5.82 7.05
N LEU A 13 7.18 -5.96 5.88
CA LEU A 13 5.88 -5.41 5.48
C LEU A 13 4.83 -6.51 5.55
N ALA A 14 3.66 -6.18 6.10
CA ALA A 14 2.48 -7.04 6.06
C ALA A 14 1.31 -6.33 5.37
N LEU A 15 0.69 -7.00 4.39
CA LEU A 15 -0.53 -6.54 3.73
C LEU A 15 -1.68 -7.41 4.20
N ILE A 16 -2.65 -6.81 4.89
CA ILE A 16 -3.82 -7.53 5.40
C ILE A 16 -4.89 -7.50 4.32
N GLN A 17 -5.09 -8.61 3.62
CA GLN A 17 -6.21 -8.78 2.70
C GLN A 17 -7.44 -9.22 3.50
N LEU A 18 -8.22 -8.25 3.97
CA LEU A 18 -9.34 -8.47 4.89
C LEU A 18 -10.63 -8.80 4.12
N HIS A 19 -11.38 -9.83 4.53
CA HIS A 19 -12.77 -9.99 4.12
C HIS A 19 -13.62 -8.93 4.81
N VAL A 20 -14.32 -8.06 4.06
CA VAL A 20 -15.08 -6.94 4.64
C VAL A 20 -16.56 -7.29 4.68
N SER A 21 -17.19 -7.10 5.84
CA SER A 21 -18.64 -7.32 6.04
C SER A 21 -19.39 -6.00 6.23
N ALA A 22 -20.71 -6.06 6.34
CA ALA A 22 -21.53 -4.90 6.74
C ALA A 22 -21.37 -4.53 8.23
N VAL A 23 -20.83 -5.40 9.07
CA VAL A 23 -20.71 -5.14 10.52
C VAL A 23 -19.37 -4.48 10.81
N LYS A 24 -19.37 -3.14 10.91
CA LYS A 24 -18.17 -2.32 11.16
C LYS A 24 -17.35 -2.82 12.36
N SER A 25 -17.98 -3.03 13.51
CA SER A 25 -17.30 -3.48 14.73
C SER A 25 -16.59 -4.83 14.54
N GLY A 26 -17.21 -5.76 13.80
CA GLY A 26 -16.62 -7.04 13.43
C GLY A 26 -15.43 -6.90 12.47
N ASN A 27 -15.50 -5.96 11.51
CA ASN A 27 -14.37 -5.64 10.64
C ASN A 27 -13.19 -5.06 11.45
N LEU A 28 -13.46 -4.10 12.34
CA LEU A 28 -12.44 -3.47 13.18
C LEU A 28 -11.77 -4.47 14.13
N GLN A 29 -12.55 -5.37 14.76
CA GLN A 29 -12.02 -6.41 15.64
C GLN A 29 -11.08 -7.35 14.88
N ARG A 30 -11.49 -7.86 13.72
CA ARG A 30 -10.66 -8.75 12.90
C ARG A 30 -9.43 -8.04 12.36
N ALA A 31 -9.56 -6.81 11.86
CA ALA A 31 -8.44 -6.00 11.41
C ALA A 31 -7.40 -5.81 12.52
N CYS A 32 -7.81 -5.44 13.73
CA CYS A 32 -6.90 -5.30 14.87
C CYS A 32 -6.27 -6.65 15.27
N GLY A 33 -7.01 -7.76 15.19
CA GLY A 33 -6.47 -9.11 15.42
C GLY A 33 -5.35 -9.47 14.44
N LEU A 34 -5.59 -9.25 13.15
CA LEU A 34 -4.60 -9.50 12.09
C LEU A 34 -3.40 -8.57 12.17
N VAL A 35 -3.58 -7.32 12.64
CA VAL A 35 -2.48 -6.40 12.94
C VAL A 35 -1.59 -6.95 14.05
N ARG A 36 -2.18 -7.46 15.15
CA ARG A 36 -1.42 -8.10 16.24
C ARG A 36 -0.68 -9.34 15.75
N GLU A 37 -1.33 -10.19 14.95
CA GLU A 37 -0.69 -11.35 14.35
C GLU A 37 0.50 -10.95 13.47
N ALA A 38 0.34 -9.92 12.63
CA ALA A 38 1.41 -9.42 11.79
C ALA A 38 2.59 -8.89 12.61
N SER A 39 2.31 -8.13 13.68
CA SER A 39 3.33 -7.66 14.61
C SER A 39 4.07 -8.81 15.28
N ALA A 40 3.36 -9.84 15.75
CA ALA A 40 3.96 -11.04 16.35
C ALA A 40 4.87 -11.80 15.36
N LYS A 41 4.59 -11.73 14.06
CA LYS A 41 5.45 -12.25 12.97
C LYS A 41 6.55 -11.30 12.52
N GLY A 42 6.79 -10.23 13.28
CA GLY A 42 7.88 -9.27 13.08
C GLY A 42 7.58 -8.14 12.10
N ALA A 43 6.33 -8.00 11.63
CA ALA A 43 5.95 -6.90 10.75
C ALA A 43 6.15 -5.55 11.44
N LYS A 44 6.71 -4.63 10.69
CA LYS A 44 7.11 -3.30 11.13
C LYS A 44 6.20 -2.25 10.49
N VAL A 45 5.87 -2.45 9.21
CA VAL A 45 4.80 -1.72 8.52
C VAL A 45 3.66 -2.69 8.26
N VAL A 46 2.43 -2.27 8.58
CA VAL A 46 1.21 -3.03 8.27
C VAL A 46 0.26 -2.13 7.48
N ALA A 47 -0.31 -2.65 6.39
CA ALA A 47 -1.27 -1.93 5.57
C ALA A 47 -2.60 -2.70 5.49
N LEU A 48 -3.70 -1.95 5.66
CA LEU A 48 -5.08 -2.41 5.52
C LEU A 48 -5.65 -2.00 4.15
N PRO A 49 -6.70 -2.66 3.66
CA PRO A 49 -7.25 -2.37 2.34
C PRO A 49 -8.12 -1.12 2.32
N GLU A 50 -8.46 -0.66 1.11
CA GLU A 50 -9.49 0.35 0.91
C GLU A 50 -10.83 -0.11 1.51
N CYS A 51 -11.55 0.81 2.15
CA CYS A 51 -12.84 0.53 2.81
C CYS A 51 -12.80 -0.68 3.78
N PHE A 52 -11.68 -0.95 4.45
CA PHE A 52 -11.57 -2.11 5.35
C PHE A 52 -12.63 -2.19 6.47
N ASN A 53 -13.22 -1.06 6.85
CA ASN A 53 -14.18 -0.98 7.95
C ASN A 53 -15.65 -1.08 7.51
N SER A 54 -15.95 -1.06 6.20
CA SER A 54 -17.33 -0.94 5.69
C SER A 54 -17.49 -1.45 4.25
N PRO A 55 -18.70 -1.86 3.82
CA PRO A 55 -18.93 -2.25 2.43
C PRO A 55 -18.60 -1.11 1.45
N TYR A 56 -18.04 -1.47 0.29
CA TYR A 56 -17.69 -0.50 -0.74
C TYR A 56 -18.91 -0.15 -1.61
N GLY A 57 -19.26 1.13 -1.66
CA GLY A 57 -20.33 1.67 -2.50
C GLY A 57 -20.79 3.05 -2.05
N THR A 58 -21.16 3.90 -3.00
CA THR A 58 -21.58 5.29 -2.73
C THR A 58 -22.80 5.37 -1.82
N GLN A 59 -23.66 4.35 -1.86
CA GLN A 59 -24.82 4.20 -0.98
C GLN A 59 -24.43 3.96 0.49
N TYR A 60 -23.25 3.39 0.78
CA TYR A 60 -22.80 3.07 2.14
C TYR A 60 -21.97 4.21 2.76
N PHE A 61 -21.26 4.99 1.96
CA PHE A 61 -20.26 5.94 2.49
C PHE A 61 -20.82 6.92 3.51
N LYS A 62 -22.02 7.48 3.28
CA LYS A 62 -22.62 8.44 4.22
C LYS A 62 -22.92 7.83 5.59
N GLU A 63 -23.41 6.58 5.60
CA GLU A 63 -23.79 5.88 6.83
C GLU A 63 -22.57 5.43 7.62
N TYR A 64 -21.53 4.95 6.93
CA TYR A 64 -20.33 4.39 7.56
C TYR A 64 -19.24 5.45 7.80
N ALA A 65 -19.37 6.66 7.27
CA ALA A 65 -18.41 7.74 7.46
C ALA A 65 -18.22 8.11 8.93
N GLU A 66 -16.99 8.50 9.26
CA GLU A 66 -16.60 8.94 10.59
C GLU A 66 -15.82 10.24 10.50
N LYS A 67 -15.85 11.03 11.57
CA LYS A 67 -14.84 12.07 11.78
C LYS A 67 -13.48 11.41 12.03
N ILE A 68 -12.41 12.12 11.74
CA ILE A 68 -11.06 11.75 12.15
C ILE A 68 -10.57 12.80 13.16
N PRO A 69 -10.33 12.45 14.44
CA PRO A 69 -10.45 11.10 15.02
C PRO A 69 -11.90 10.64 15.22
N GLY A 70 -12.09 9.32 15.13
CA GLY A 70 -13.34 8.56 15.31
C GLY A 70 -13.06 7.09 15.65
N GLU A 71 -14.11 6.28 15.83
CA GLU A 71 -14.03 4.88 16.32
C GLU A 71 -12.94 4.07 15.61
N SER A 72 -12.95 4.07 14.27
CA SER A 72 -12.02 3.31 13.44
C SER A 72 -10.58 3.76 13.71
N THR A 73 -10.31 5.07 13.62
CA THR A 73 -8.96 5.61 13.83
C THR A 73 -8.45 5.47 15.27
N GLN A 74 -9.34 5.49 16.26
CA GLN A 74 -8.97 5.29 17.66
C GLN A 74 -8.49 3.86 17.88
N LYS A 75 -9.25 2.86 17.41
CA LYS A 75 -8.84 1.44 17.48
C LYS A 75 -7.53 1.19 16.73
N LEU A 76 -7.37 1.79 15.53
CA LEU A 76 -6.12 1.69 14.76
C LEU A 76 -4.93 2.32 15.50
N SER A 77 -5.13 3.48 16.14
CA SER A 77 -4.10 4.15 16.93
C SER A 77 -3.70 3.32 18.16
N GLU A 78 -4.68 2.75 18.86
CA GLU A 78 -4.46 1.88 20.00
C GLU A 78 -3.65 0.63 19.63
N VAL A 79 -4.06 -0.10 18.60
CA VAL A 79 -3.36 -1.34 18.19
C VAL A 79 -1.97 -1.05 17.62
N ALA A 80 -1.78 0.06 16.90
CA ALA A 80 -0.47 0.47 16.40
C ALA A 80 0.50 0.78 17.55
N ARG A 81 0.01 1.48 18.59
CA ARG A 81 0.78 1.78 19.81
C ARG A 81 1.08 0.51 20.61
N GLU A 82 0.10 -0.36 20.81
CA GLU A 82 0.25 -1.65 21.48
C GLU A 82 1.34 -2.50 20.82
N CYS A 83 1.33 -2.55 19.48
CA CYS A 83 2.23 -3.36 18.68
C CYS A 83 3.58 -2.69 18.35
N SER A 84 3.75 -1.39 18.64
CA SER A 84 4.93 -0.59 18.23
C SER A 84 5.24 -0.71 16.73
N ILE A 85 4.22 -0.54 15.88
CA ILE A 85 4.31 -0.60 14.42
C ILE A 85 3.81 0.69 13.76
N TYR A 86 4.08 0.87 12.47
CA TYR A 86 3.37 1.85 11.66
C TYR A 86 2.23 1.20 10.87
N LEU A 87 1.03 1.75 11.00
CA LEU A 87 -0.15 1.35 10.24
C LEU A 87 -0.36 2.34 9.10
N ILE A 88 -0.16 1.89 7.86
CA ILE A 88 -0.09 2.75 6.67
C ILE A 88 0.91 3.91 6.91
N GLY A 89 2.13 3.54 7.31
CA GLY A 89 3.17 4.49 7.71
C GLY A 89 4.59 3.94 7.53
N ALA A 90 5.58 4.73 7.91
CA ALA A 90 6.87 4.72 7.23
C ALA A 90 8.07 4.32 8.11
N TYR A 91 8.76 3.24 7.73
CA TYR A 91 10.16 2.98 8.11
C TYR A 91 11.17 3.62 7.13
N CYS A 92 10.69 3.96 5.93
CA CYS A 92 11.37 4.75 4.91
C CYS A 92 10.38 5.81 4.40
N LYS A 93 10.76 6.69 3.47
CA LYS A 93 9.79 7.64 2.91
C LYS A 93 8.75 6.89 2.07
N VAL A 94 7.49 6.90 2.52
CA VAL A 94 6.36 6.21 1.89
C VAL A 94 5.46 7.22 1.16
N GLY A 95 5.11 6.92 -0.09
CA GLY A 95 4.03 7.61 -0.81
C GLY A 95 2.72 6.84 -0.66
N LEU A 96 1.60 7.55 -0.57
CA LEU A 96 0.27 6.96 -0.37
C LEU A 96 -0.66 7.40 -1.51
N GLY A 97 -1.35 6.45 -2.11
CA GLY A 97 -2.50 6.71 -2.99
C GLY A 97 -3.60 5.70 -2.70
N ILE A 98 -4.83 5.94 -3.15
CA ILE A 98 -5.94 5.02 -2.93
C ILE A 98 -6.48 4.56 -4.28
N CYS A 99 -6.47 3.25 -4.50
CA CYS A 99 -7.11 2.54 -5.60
C CYS A 99 -6.91 3.19 -6.98
N TYR A 100 -7.86 4.03 -7.39
CA TYR A 100 -7.90 4.68 -8.71
C TYR A 100 -6.71 5.61 -8.95
N ASP A 101 -6.10 6.15 -7.90
CA ASP A 101 -4.86 6.95 -7.95
C ASP A 101 -3.72 6.22 -8.67
N MET A 102 -3.69 4.88 -8.57
CA MET A 102 -2.68 4.07 -9.24
C MET A 102 -2.74 4.21 -10.77
N ARG A 103 -3.83 4.70 -11.36
CA ARG A 103 -3.94 4.96 -12.80
C ARG A 103 -3.19 6.21 -13.26
N PHE A 104 -2.89 7.15 -12.37
CA PHE A 104 -2.22 8.41 -12.70
C PHE A 104 -0.72 8.30 -12.39
N ALA A 105 0.10 8.19 -13.44
CA ALA A 105 1.53 7.96 -13.29
C ALA A 105 2.26 9.15 -12.65
N GLU A 106 1.77 10.36 -12.89
CA GLU A 106 2.28 11.63 -12.40
C GLU A 106 2.35 11.66 -10.87
N MET A 107 1.38 11.05 -10.19
CA MET A 107 1.35 10.97 -8.74
C MET A 107 2.54 10.14 -8.20
N ALA A 108 2.80 8.97 -8.81
CA ALA A 108 3.97 8.16 -8.45
C ALA A 108 5.29 8.84 -8.82
N GLN A 109 5.33 9.58 -9.94
CA GLN A 109 6.50 10.35 -10.35
C GLN A 109 6.82 11.47 -9.33
N VAL A 110 5.80 12.18 -8.84
CA VAL A 110 5.98 13.17 -7.76
C VAL A 110 6.51 12.51 -6.49
N TYR A 111 5.98 11.34 -6.10
CA TYR A 111 6.50 10.63 -4.94
C TYR A 111 7.94 10.16 -5.12
N GLY A 112 8.29 9.64 -6.30
CA GLY A 112 9.67 9.28 -6.65
C GLY A 112 10.62 10.48 -6.55
N GLN A 113 10.23 11.64 -7.09
CA GLN A 113 10.99 12.89 -6.98
C GLN A 113 11.16 13.38 -5.54
N LYS A 114 10.16 13.15 -4.68
CA LYS A 114 10.25 13.46 -3.25
C LYS A 114 11.09 12.46 -2.46
N GLY A 115 11.65 11.44 -3.13
CA GLY A 115 12.53 10.44 -2.54
C GLY A 115 11.78 9.30 -1.86
N CYS A 116 10.51 9.05 -2.21
CA CYS A 116 9.81 7.86 -1.73
C CYS A 116 10.53 6.60 -2.21
N GLN A 117 10.48 5.57 -1.38
CA GLN A 117 11.12 4.26 -1.62
C GLN A 117 10.11 3.13 -1.65
N LEU A 118 8.94 3.35 -1.05
CA LEU A 118 7.78 2.49 -1.09
C LEU A 118 6.54 3.33 -1.40
N LEU A 119 5.70 2.87 -2.33
CA LEU A 119 4.36 3.40 -2.55
C LEU A 119 3.35 2.36 -2.06
N ILE A 120 2.38 2.78 -1.25
CA ILE A 120 1.30 1.90 -0.79
C ILE A 120 -0.02 2.38 -1.39
N TYR A 121 -0.72 1.47 -2.04
CA TYR A 121 -2.06 1.68 -2.60
C TYR A 121 -3.06 0.70 -1.99
N PRO A 122 -3.73 1.06 -0.88
CA PRO A 122 -4.97 0.39 -0.50
C PRO A 122 -5.97 0.55 -1.65
N GLY A 123 -6.56 -0.54 -2.14
CA GLY A 123 -7.47 -0.47 -3.28
C GLY A 123 -8.22 -1.76 -3.60
N ALA A 124 -9.46 -1.60 -4.06
CA ALA A 124 -10.29 -2.69 -4.54
C ALA A 124 -10.55 -2.55 -6.05
N PHE A 125 -9.75 -3.23 -6.90
CA PHE A 125 -10.13 -3.39 -8.32
C PHE A 125 -11.22 -4.47 -8.43
N ASN A 126 -12.03 -4.44 -9.48
CA ASN A 126 -13.11 -5.41 -9.70
C ASN A 126 -12.69 -6.57 -10.61
N MET A 127 -13.59 -7.54 -10.81
CA MET A 127 -13.36 -8.73 -11.65
C MET A 127 -13.05 -8.44 -13.13
N THR A 128 -13.33 -7.24 -13.64
CA THR A 128 -12.98 -6.84 -15.02
C THR A 128 -11.62 -6.16 -15.05
N THR A 129 -11.41 -5.18 -14.18
CA THR A 129 -10.19 -4.35 -14.16
C THR A 129 -9.02 -5.01 -13.44
N GLY A 130 -9.29 -5.95 -12.54
CA GLY A 130 -8.31 -6.73 -11.79
C GLY A 130 -7.39 -7.52 -12.73
N PRO A 131 -7.93 -8.49 -13.49
CA PRO A 131 -7.13 -9.30 -14.41
C PRO A 131 -6.37 -8.46 -15.46
N ALA A 132 -6.99 -7.38 -15.94
CA ALA A 132 -6.42 -6.56 -17.03
C ALA A 132 -5.36 -5.56 -16.55
N HIS A 133 -5.55 -4.95 -15.38
CA HIS A 133 -4.80 -3.73 -15.02
C HIS A 133 -4.11 -3.80 -13.65
N TRP A 134 -4.54 -4.64 -12.72
CA TRP A 134 -4.04 -4.59 -11.35
C TRP A 134 -2.54 -4.84 -11.26
N GLU A 135 -2.05 -5.92 -11.87
CA GLU A 135 -0.63 -6.27 -11.88
C GLU A 135 0.18 -5.37 -12.82
N LEU A 136 -0.39 -5.01 -13.97
CA LEU A 136 0.26 -4.13 -14.94
C LEU A 136 0.59 -2.76 -14.33
N LEU A 137 -0.39 -2.12 -13.69
CA LEU A 137 -0.23 -0.76 -13.17
C LEU A 137 0.79 -0.72 -12.04
N GLN A 138 0.70 -1.62 -11.06
CA GLN A 138 1.65 -1.66 -9.95
C GLN A 138 3.09 -1.88 -10.43
N ARG A 139 3.31 -2.76 -11.41
CA ARG A 139 4.63 -3.00 -12.00
C ARG A 139 5.15 -1.77 -12.72
N GLY A 140 4.29 -1.10 -13.49
CA GLY A 140 4.62 0.18 -14.12
C GLY A 140 5.03 1.25 -13.10
N ARG A 141 4.26 1.42 -12.01
CA ARG A 141 4.61 2.37 -10.95
C ARG A 141 5.95 2.04 -10.28
N ALA A 142 6.23 0.75 -10.06
CA ALA A 142 7.45 0.30 -9.41
C ALA A 142 8.70 0.54 -10.27
N VAL A 143 8.66 0.08 -11.53
CA VAL A 143 9.81 0.13 -12.44
C VAL A 143 10.12 1.56 -12.91
N ASP A 144 9.11 2.35 -13.28
CA ASP A 144 9.31 3.71 -13.82
C ASP A 144 9.88 4.70 -12.80
N ASN A 145 9.68 4.42 -11.51
CA ASN A 145 10.10 5.28 -10.40
C ASN A 145 11.19 4.64 -9.54
N GLN A 146 11.57 3.40 -9.82
CA GLN A 146 12.51 2.59 -9.04
C GLN A 146 12.18 2.63 -7.54
N VAL A 147 10.98 2.20 -7.21
CA VAL A 147 10.42 2.12 -5.86
C VAL A 147 9.77 0.76 -5.65
N TYR A 148 9.66 0.32 -4.40
CA TYR A 148 8.71 -0.75 -4.08
C TYR A 148 7.28 -0.23 -4.24
N VAL A 149 6.37 -1.10 -4.66
CA VAL A 149 4.93 -0.82 -4.71
C VAL A 149 4.21 -1.93 -3.97
N ALA A 150 3.39 -1.56 -2.99
CA ALA A 150 2.53 -2.48 -2.26
C ALA A 150 1.07 -2.11 -2.49
N THR A 151 0.26 -3.09 -2.83
CA THR A 151 -1.18 -2.92 -3.07
C THR A 151 -1.96 -3.81 -2.11
N VAL A 152 -2.94 -3.23 -1.40
CA VAL A 152 -3.72 -3.97 -0.40
C VAL A 152 -5.19 -3.93 -0.76
N SER A 153 -5.72 -5.10 -1.12
CA SER A 153 -7.10 -5.28 -1.52
C SER A 153 -7.91 -5.99 -0.44
N PRO A 154 -9.22 -5.73 -0.32
CA PRO A 154 -10.11 -6.63 0.42
C PRO A 154 -10.07 -8.04 -0.17
N ALA A 155 -10.38 -9.05 0.64
CA ALA A 155 -10.66 -10.38 0.12
C ALA A 155 -11.93 -10.34 -0.76
N ARG A 156 -12.01 -11.25 -1.72
CA ARG A 156 -13.15 -11.34 -2.62
C ARG A 156 -14.38 -11.85 -1.86
N ASP A 157 -15.48 -11.11 -1.99
CA ASP A 157 -16.82 -11.55 -1.59
C ASP A 157 -17.73 -11.49 -2.82
N GLU A 158 -18.15 -12.65 -3.32
CA GLU A 158 -19.03 -12.75 -4.50
C GLU A 158 -20.46 -12.27 -4.23
N LYS A 159 -20.84 -12.08 -2.96
CA LYS A 159 -22.16 -11.58 -2.54
C LYS A 159 -22.17 -10.06 -2.35
N ALA A 160 -21.01 -9.41 -2.32
CA ALA A 160 -20.91 -7.97 -2.19
C ALA A 160 -21.39 -7.25 -3.46
N SER A 161 -21.93 -6.04 -3.31
CA SER A 161 -22.34 -5.22 -4.46
C SER A 161 -21.16 -4.82 -5.36
N TYR A 162 -19.95 -4.78 -4.78
CA TYR A 162 -18.70 -4.59 -5.51
C TYR A 162 -17.77 -5.76 -5.22
N VAL A 163 -17.62 -6.66 -6.21
CA VAL A 163 -16.79 -7.86 -6.08
C VAL A 163 -15.33 -7.50 -6.30
N ALA A 164 -14.57 -7.44 -5.20
CA ALA A 164 -13.14 -7.15 -5.22
C ALA A 164 -12.34 -8.26 -5.90
N TRP A 165 -11.32 -7.88 -6.65
CA TRP A 165 -10.38 -8.79 -7.29
C TRP A 165 -9.55 -9.57 -6.27
N GLY A 166 -9.16 -8.93 -5.17
CA GLY A 166 -8.21 -9.48 -4.19
C GLY A 166 -6.77 -9.28 -4.67
N HIS A 167 -5.94 -10.30 -4.55
CA HIS A 167 -4.56 -10.32 -5.04
C HIS A 167 -3.70 -9.15 -4.54
N SER A 168 -3.76 -8.84 -3.24
CA SER A 168 -2.80 -7.95 -2.59
C SER A 168 -1.38 -8.34 -2.96
N THR A 169 -0.57 -7.40 -3.45
CA THR A 169 0.71 -7.70 -4.11
C THR A 169 1.79 -6.70 -3.72
N VAL A 170 3.05 -7.18 -3.63
CA VAL A 170 4.24 -6.35 -3.52
C VAL A 170 5.13 -6.55 -4.75
N VAL A 171 5.55 -5.44 -5.34
CA VAL A 171 6.47 -5.37 -6.47
C VAL A 171 7.75 -4.65 -6.05
N ASN A 172 8.90 -5.17 -6.47
CA ASN A 172 10.20 -4.55 -6.22
C ASN A 172 10.53 -3.44 -7.24
N PRO A 173 11.59 -2.64 -7.01
CA PRO A 173 12.02 -1.58 -7.93
C PRO A 173 12.43 -2.03 -9.34
N TRP A 174 12.58 -3.34 -9.57
CA TRP A 174 12.85 -3.93 -10.90
C TRP A 174 11.57 -4.31 -11.65
N GLY A 175 10.39 -4.10 -11.03
CA GLY A 175 9.12 -4.49 -11.60
C GLY A 175 8.79 -5.97 -11.43
N GLU A 176 9.48 -6.70 -10.54
CA GLU A 176 9.20 -8.09 -10.23
C GLU A 176 8.21 -8.21 -9.08
N VAL A 177 7.21 -9.08 -9.23
CA VAL A 177 6.27 -9.41 -8.15
C VAL A 177 6.98 -10.32 -7.16
N ILE A 178 7.17 -9.85 -5.91
CA ILE A 178 7.92 -10.57 -4.87
C ILE A 178 7.01 -11.20 -3.81
N ALA A 179 5.75 -10.76 -3.71
CA ALA A 179 4.74 -11.39 -2.87
C ALA A 179 3.35 -11.10 -3.44
N LYS A 180 2.44 -12.09 -3.45
CA LYS A 180 1.09 -11.95 -4.01
C LYS A 180 0.10 -12.88 -3.31
N ALA A 181 -1.06 -12.35 -2.93
CA ALA A 181 -2.20 -13.13 -2.42
C ALA A 181 -3.01 -13.80 -3.54
N GLY A 182 -3.84 -14.77 -3.14
CA GLY A 182 -5.02 -15.19 -3.92
C GLY A 182 -6.20 -14.23 -3.74
N ALA A 183 -7.41 -14.75 -3.86
CA ALA A 183 -8.65 -13.99 -3.64
C ALA A 183 -9.11 -14.00 -2.17
N GLU A 184 -8.70 -14.99 -1.39
CA GLU A 184 -9.16 -15.25 -0.01
C GLU A 184 -8.57 -14.28 1.03
N GLU A 185 -9.16 -14.25 2.23
CA GLU A 185 -8.61 -13.51 3.38
C GLU A 185 -7.25 -14.09 3.78
N THR A 186 -6.25 -13.21 3.88
CA THR A 186 -4.87 -13.61 4.23
C THR A 186 -4.03 -12.41 4.66
N VAL A 187 -2.88 -12.66 5.28
CA VAL A 187 -1.84 -11.66 5.47
C VAL A 187 -0.65 -12.01 4.59
N VAL A 188 -0.30 -11.12 3.68
CA VAL A 188 0.89 -11.26 2.82
C VAL A 188 2.07 -10.63 3.55
N TYR A 189 3.12 -11.41 3.79
CA TYR A 189 4.37 -10.94 4.40
C TYR A 189 5.47 -10.85 3.34
N THR A 190 6.26 -9.79 3.39
CA THR A 190 7.50 -9.69 2.62
C THR A 190 8.51 -8.83 3.37
N ASP A 191 9.79 -9.10 3.15
CA ASP A 191 10.87 -8.26 3.64
C ASP A 191 11.26 -7.24 2.55
N ILE A 192 11.28 -5.96 2.92
CA ILE A 192 11.64 -4.85 2.03
C ILE A 192 13.13 -4.57 2.17
N ASP A 193 13.88 -4.78 1.08
CA ASP A 193 15.32 -4.54 1.03
C ASP A 193 15.63 -3.17 0.39
N LEU A 194 16.01 -2.20 1.23
CA LEU A 194 16.33 -0.85 0.78
C LEU A 194 17.75 -0.75 0.20
N LYS A 195 18.64 -1.70 0.49
CA LYS A 195 19.95 -1.79 -0.17
C LYS A 195 19.77 -2.22 -1.62
N LYS A 196 18.91 -3.23 -1.87
CA LYS A 196 18.58 -3.68 -3.22
C LYS A 196 17.97 -2.55 -4.07
N LEU A 197 17.12 -1.72 -3.46
CA LEU A 197 16.60 -0.52 -4.12
C LEU A 197 17.70 0.46 -4.52
N ALA A 198 18.65 0.73 -3.61
CA ALA A 198 19.79 1.60 -3.90
C ALA A 198 20.68 1.03 -5.01
N GLU A 199 20.95 -0.27 -5.01
CA GLU A 199 21.69 -0.96 -6.08
C GLU A 199 21.00 -0.80 -7.44
N ILE A 200 19.69 -1.06 -7.51
CA ILE A 200 18.90 -0.92 -8.75
C ILE A 200 19.00 0.50 -9.32
N ARG A 201 18.87 1.52 -8.46
CA ARG A 201 18.99 2.93 -8.85
C ARG A 201 20.38 3.31 -9.35
N GLN A 202 21.43 2.61 -8.90
CA GLN A 202 22.80 2.82 -9.40
C GLN A 202 23.03 2.09 -10.72
N GLN A 203 22.53 0.88 -10.87
CA GLN A 203 22.70 0.06 -12.08
C GLN A 203 21.98 0.66 -13.31
N ILE A 204 20.74 1.15 -13.11
CA ILE A 204 19.97 1.85 -14.14
C ILE A 204 19.54 3.21 -13.58
N PRO A 205 20.31 4.29 -13.75
CA PRO A 205 20.06 5.57 -13.08
C PRO A 205 19.00 6.42 -13.80
N LEU A 206 17.76 5.90 -13.90
CA LEU A 206 16.65 6.53 -14.62
C LEU A 206 16.36 7.96 -14.13
N LEU A 207 16.39 8.16 -12.82
CA LEU A 207 15.98 9.43 -12.19
C LEU A 207 16.92 10.60 -12.53
N SER A 208 18.23 10.34 -12.70
CA SER A 208 19.21 11.36 -13.09
C SER A 208 19.29 11.58 -14.61
N GLN A 209 18.72 10.66 -15.40
CA GLN A 209 18.73 10.72 -16.87
C GLN A 209 17.46 11.38 -17.46
N LYS A 210 16.52 11.83 -16.63
CA LYS A 210 15.33 12.57 -17.07
C LYS A 210 15.73 13.88 -17.77
N ARG A 211 15.08 14.17 -18.90
CA ARG A 211 15.32 15.36 -19.74
C ARG A 211 14.55 16.57 -19.22
N TYR A 212 15.01 17.16 -18.12
CA TYR A 212 14.38 18.32 -17.49
C TYR A 212 14.45 19.61 -18.33
N ASP A 213 15.28 19.62 -19.37
CA ASP A 213 15.29 20.65 -20.41
C ASP A 213 14.07 20.57 -21.34
N LEU A 214 13.42 19.40 -21.46
CA LEU A 214 12.27 19.18 -22.34
C LEU A 214 10.95 19.10 -21.57
N TYR A 215 10.94 18.47 -20.40
CA TYR A 215 9.73 18.25 -19.62
C TYR A 215 9.99 18.32 -18.12
N GLY A 216 8.93 18.60 -17.36
CA GLY A 216 8.94 18.51 -15.91
C GLY A 216 7.61 18.01 -15.37
N ILE A 217 7.67 17.27 -14.28
CA ILE A 217 6.50 16.94 -13.47
C ILE A 217 6.51 17.89 -12.27
N GLN A 218 5.46 18.71 -12.14
CA GLN A 218 5.37 19.73 -11.10
C GLN A 218 4.21 19.42 -10.15
N MET A 219 4.53 19.30 -8.87
CA MET A 219 3.52 19.34 -7.80
C MET A 219 3.19 20.79 -7.48
N LYS A 220 1.94 21.19 -7.70
CA LYS A 220 1.44 22.50 -7.28
C LYS A 220 1.18 22.48 -5.76
N LYS A 221 1.61 23.53 -5.08
CA LYS A 221 1.32 23.74 -3.64
C LYS A 221 0.01 24.51 -3.48
#